data_AF-A0A961KF93-F1
#
_entry.id   AF-A0A961KF93-F1
#
_cell.length_a   1.000
_cell.length_b   1.000
_cell.length_c   1.000
_cell.angle_alpha   90.00
_cell.angle_beta   90.00
_cell.angle_gamma   90.00
#
_symmetry.space_group_name_H-M   'P 1'
#
loop_
_entity.id
_entity.type
_entity.pdbx_description
1 polymer ?
#
loop_
_entity_poly.entity_id
_entity_poly.type
_entity_poly.pdbx_seq_one_letter_code
_entity_poly.pdbx_strand_id
1 'polypeptide(L)'
;MNDTHIIDKARRIFAPYAFDVKEVVWWSIYEVGHRLTDKFDDVPADQVATRTPRVMLAGDACHTHSPKAGQGMNVSMGDTFNLGWKMIAVLTGRADPSLLHSYSAERRAAAKGLVDFDHEWARVVGAKTHDDVAGDMPVVAQTFVRNLPFTCGLTIQYEPSALTGAATHQALAPGFDIGKRFHSAPVIRLADAKPMELGHTVEADGRWRLFAFAPEGDTGATGGAVDRLCTFLESDPASPVRAHTRADDDPDAVIDVR
;
A
#
# COMPACT_ATOMS: atom_id res chain seq x y z
N MET A 1 -14.06 23.77 -25.78
CA MET A 1 -12.59 23.67 -25.90
C MET A 1 -12.30 22.51 -26.85
N ASN A 2 -11.41 22.66 -27.82
CA ASN A 2 -10.97 21.58 -28.72
C ASN A 2 -9.45 21.38 -28.57
N ASP A 3 -8.93 20.32 -29.18
CA ASP A 3 -7.50 19.99 -29.24
C ASP A 3 -6.63 21.16 -29.71
N THR A 4 -7.07 21.89 -30.75
CA THR A 4 -6.37 23.04 -31.31
C THR A 4 -6.14 24.12 -30.24
N HIS A 5 -7.15 24.41 -29.41
CA HIS A 5 -7.01 25.36 -28.30
C HIS A 5 -5.99 24.93 -27.25
N ILE A 6 -5.86 23.63 -26.99
CA ILE A 6 -4.87 23.08 -26.06
C ILE A 6 -3.46 23.20 -26.65
N ILE A 7 -3.31 22.87 -27.94
CA ILE A 7 -2.04 22.99 -28.68
C ILE A 7 -1.55 24.44 -28.69
N ASP A 8 -2.43 25.41 -28.94
CA ASP A 8 -2.06 26.83 -28.94
C ASP A 8 -1.70 27.37 -27.54
N LYS A 9 -2.26 26.78 -26.47
CA LYS A 9 -1.80 27.06 -25.11
C LYS A 9 -0.42 26.46 -24.86
N ALA A 10 -0.19 25.21 -25.26
CA ALA A 10 1.12 24.56 -25.12
C ALA A 10 2.22 25.35 -25.85
N ARG A 11 1.97 25.78 -27.10
CA ARG A 11 2.91 26.63 -27.87
C ARG A 11 3.32 27.90 -27.13
N ARG A 12 2.38 28.54 -26.43
CA ARG A 12 2.66 29.74 -25.61
C ARG A 12 3.47 29.41 -24.35
N ILE A 13 3.19 28.29 -23.70
CA ILE A 13 3.93 27.83 -22.50
C ILE A 13 5.38 27.47 -22.87
N PHE A 14 5.59 26.83 -24.01
CA PHE A 14 6.91 26.37 -24.45
C PHE A 14 7.79 27.47 -25.07
N ALA A 15 7.29 28.68 -25.32
CA ALA A 15 8.08 29.74 -25.92
C ALA A 15 9.39 30.02 -25.12
N PRO A 16 10.55 30.20 -25.79
CA PRO A 16 10.74 30.35 -27.24
C PRO A 16 10.95 29.03 -28.01
N TYR A 17 10.79 27.87 -27.38
CA TYR A 17 10.97 26.58 -28.04
C TYR A 17 9.83 26.27 -29.02
N ALA A 18 10.15 25.58 -30.11
CA ALA A 18 9.15 25.14 -31.08
C ALA A 18 8.39 23.91 -30.55
N PHE A 19 7.05 23.93 -30.68
CA PHE A 19 6.17 22.82 -30.33
C PHE A 19 5.24 22.51 -31.51
N ASP A 20 5.49 21.39 -32.18
CA ASP A 20 4.79 20.98 -33.41
C ASP A 20 4.19 19.57 -33.27
N VAL A 21 2.86 19.49 -33.27
CA VAL A 21 2.10 18.25 -33.05
C VAL A 21 1.88 17.55 -34.39
N LYS A 22 2.38 16.31 -34.51
CA LYS A 22 2.27 15.51 -35.72
C LYS A 22 0.98 14.72 -35.81
N GLU A 23 0.51 14.22 -34.67
CA GLU A 23 -0.70 13.40 -34.56
C GLU A 23 -1.29 13.56 -33.14
N VAL A 24 -2.61 13.54 -33.03
CA VAL A 24 -3.33 13.50 -31.75
C VAL A 24 -4.08 12.17 -31.67
N VAL A 25 -3.45 11.18 -31.03
CA VAL A 25 -4.05 9.84 -30.84
C VAL A 25 -5.15 9.83 -29.77
N TRP A 26 -5.07 10.73 -28.79
CA TRP A 26 -6.07 10.88 -27.74
C TRP A 26 -5.98 12.26 -27.08
N TRP A 27 -7.13 12.83 -26.71
CA TRP A 27 -7.21 13.99 -25.83
C TRP A 27 -8.50 13.93 -25.02
N SER A 28 -8.50 14.61 -23.88
CA SER A 28 -9.69 14.74 -23.02
C SER A 28 -9.61 16.01 -22.20
N ILE A 29 -10.72 16.33 -21.52
CA ILE A 29 -10.80 17.35 -20.50
C ILE A 29 -10.97 16.63 -19.17
N TYR A 30 -9.91 16.62 -18.36
CA TYR A 30 -9.99 16.11 -17.00
C TYR A 30 -10.32 17.27 -16.05
N GLU A 31 -11.52 17.25 -15.47
CA GLU A 31 -11.93 18.22 -14.47
C GLU A 31 -11.62 17.69 -13.07
N VAL A 32 -10.89 18.46 -12.29
CA VAL A 32 -10.41 18.04 -10.97
C VAL A 32 -11.52 18.18 -9.94
N GLY A 33 -11.93 17.05 -9.36
CA GLY A 33 -12.83 17.01 -8.21
C GLY A 33 -12.28 16.10 -7.11
N HIS A 34 -12.16 16.64 -5.89
CA HIS A 34 -11.79 15.86 -4.72
C HIS A 34 -13.05 15.41 -3.99
N ARG A 35 -13.26 14.10 -3.94
CA ARG A 35 -14.42 13.49 -3.28
C ARG A 35 -13.97 12.27 -2.53
N LEU A 36 -14.57 12.03 -1.37
CA LEU A 36 -14.33 10.86 -0.54
C LEU A 36 -15.65 10.49 0.14
N THR A 37 -16.07 9.24 0.02
CA THR A 37 -17.29 8.74 0.68
C THR A 37 -17.04 8.50 2.16
N ASP A 38 -18.08 8.63 2.99
CA ASP A 38 -17.99 8.48 4.45
C ASP A 38 -17.63 7.07 4.93
N LYS A 39 -17.91 6.06 4.11
CA LYS A 39 -17.47 4.69 4.29
C LYS A 39 -17.26 4.03 2.94
N PHE A 40 -16.47 2.97 2.95
CA PHE A 40 -16.21 2.13 1.78
C PHE A 40 -17.01 0.82 1.86
N ASP A 41 -17.97 0.73 2.77
CA ASP A 41 -18.88 -0.39 2.93
C ASP A 41 -20.31 0.08 3.27
N ASP A 42 -21.26 -0.84 3.26
CA ASP A 42 -22.69 -0.61 3.48
C ASP A 42 -23.15 -0.57 4.94
N VAL A 43 -22.24 -0.62 5.90
CA VAL A 43 -22.55 -0.69 7.34
C VAL A 43 -22.49 0.70 7.97
N PRO A 44 -23.61 1.24 8.49
CA PRO A 44 -23.61 2.49 9.26
C PRO A 44 -22.66 2.45 10.47
N ALA A 45 -22.14 3.62 10.87
CA ALA A 45 -21.14 3.71 11.95
C ALA A 45 -21.66 3.17 13.30
N ASP A 46 -22.95 3.33 13.58
CA ASP A 46 -23.63 2.83 14.78
C ASP A 46 -23.93 1.31 14.74
N GLN A 47 -23.72 0.64 13.60
CA GLN A 47 -24.02 -0.78 13.40
C GLN A 47 -22.76 -1.65 13.23
N VAL A 48 -21.57 -1.07 13.34
CA VAL A 48 -20.29 -1.81 13.16
C VAL A 48 -20.18 -3.02 14.10
N ALA A 49 -20.72 -2.92 15.32
CA ALA A 49 -20.65 -4.01 16.29
C ALA A 49 -21.61 -5.19 15.99
N THR A 50 -22.64 -4.98 15.16
CA THR A 50 -23.75 -5.93 15.00
C THR A 50 -24.00 -6.37 13.56
N ARG A 51 -23.43 -5.66 12.57
CA ARG A 51 -23.65 -5.93 11.15
C ARG A 51 -22.33 -6.05 10.39
N THR A 52 -22.15 -7.19 9.74
CA THR A 52 -21.04 -7.43 8.83
C THR A 52 -21.23 -6.72 7.48
N PRO A 53 -20.16 -6.19 6.86
CA PRO A 53 -20.18 -5.63 5.51
C PRO A 53 -20.59 -6.66 4.45
N ARG A 54 -21.44 -6.25 3.49
CA ARG A 54 -21.88 -7.08 2.35
C ARG A 54 -21.66 -6.42 1.01
N VAL A 55 -21.63 -5.10 0.96
CA VAL A 55 -21.34 -4.33 -0.25
C VAL A 55 -20.17 -3.41 0.05
N MET A 56 -19.16 -3.44 -0.83
CA MET A 56 -17.93 -2.65 -0.69
C MET A 56 -17.73 -1.79 -1.94
N LEU A 57 -17.16 -0.60 -1.73
CA LEU A 57 -16.76 0.31 -2.79
C LEU A 57 -15.23 0.37 -2.82
N ALA A 58 -14.63 0.45 -4.00
CA ALA A 58 -13.19 0.58 -4.20
C ALA A 58 -12.87 1.56 -5.34
N GLY A 59 -11.70 2.21 -5.26
CA GLY A 59 -11.23 3.15 -6.27
C GLY A 59 -12.13 4.37 -6.46
N ASP A 60 -12.26 4.83 -7.70
CA ASP A 60 -13.01 6.04 -8.06
C ASP A 60 -14.48 6.04 -7.62
N ALA A 61 -15.05 4.87 -7.29
CA ALA A 61 -16.39 4.76 -6.73
C ALA A 61 -16.50 5.33 -5.30
N CYS A 62 -15.40 5.39 -4.54
CA CYS A 62 -15.38 5.88 -3.16
C CYS A 62 -14.40 7.03 -2.92
N HIS A 63 -13.43 7.25 -3.79
CA HIS A 63 -12.55 8.43 -3.72
C HIS A 63 -12.10 8.90 -5.10
N THR A 64 -12.15 10.20 -5.35
CA THR A 64 -11.57 10.83 -6.54
C THR A 64 -10.59 11.90 -6.12
N HIS A 65 -9.48 11.99 -6.82
CA HIS A 65 -8.39 12.92 -6.53
C HIS A 65 -7.82 13.50 -7.82
N SER A 66 -7.04 14.58 -7.69
CA SER A 66 -6.36 15.22 -8.80
C SER A 66 -5.33 14.30 -9.46
N PRO A 67 -5.10 14.45 -10.78
CA PRO A 67 -4.12 13.65 -11.51
C PRO A 67 -2.69 14.14 -11.26
N LYS A 68 -2.51 15.28 -10.57
CA LYS A 68 -1.19 15.93 -10.36
C LYS A 68 -0.19 15.02 -9.65
N ALA A 69 -0.65 14.06 -8.85
CA ALA A 69 0.20 13.10 -8.15
C ALA A 69 0.32 11.74 -8.85
N GLY A 70 -0.37 11.53 -9.99
CA GLY A 70 -0.32 10.27 -10.75
C GLY A 70 -0.88 9.04 -10.02
N GLN A 71 -1.72 9.26 -8.99
CA GLN A 71 -2.13 8.20 -8.05
C GLN A 71 -3.41 7.43 -8.45
N GLY A 72 -4.24 7.97 -9.35
CA GLY A 72 -5.61 7.49 -9.64
C GLY A 72 -5.78 5.97 -9.63
N MET A 73 -5.21 5.31 -10.63
CA MET A 73 -5.29 3.85 -10.77
C MET A 73 -4.52 3.10 -9.68
N ASN A 74 -3.38 3.64 -9.23
CA ASN A 74 -2.49 2.97 -8.26
C ASN A 74 -3.18 2.77 -6.91
N VAL A 75 -3.84 3.81 -6.40
CA VAL A 75 -4.54 3.75 -5.10
C VAL A 75 -5.78 2.86 -5.21
N SER A 76 -6.51 2.95 -6.33
CA SER A 76 -7.66 2.11 -6.62
C SER A 76 -7.31 0.62 -6.63
N MET A 77 -6.20 0.24 -7.26
CA MET A 77 -5.71 -1.15 -7.22
C MET A 77 -5.34 -1.56 -5.79
N GLY A 78 -4.70 -0.68 -5.02
CA GLY A 78 -4.35 -0.90 -3.62
C GLY A 78 -5.56 -1.19 -2.73
N ASP A 79 -6.72 -0.59 -3.00
CA ASP A 79 -7.97 -0.89 -2.29
C ASP A 79 -8.38 -2.34 -2.52
N THR A 80 -8.43 -2.77 -3.79
CA THR A 80 -8.82 -4.14 -4.13
C THR A 80 -7.79 -5.18 -3.69
N PHE A 81 -6.50 -4.84 -3.66
CA PHE A 81 -5.45 -5.71 -3.13
C PHE A 81 -5.59 -5.89 -1.61
N ASN A 82 -5.98 -4.84 -0.88
CA ASN A 82 -6.30 -4.93 0.54
C ASN A 82 -7.57 -5.75 0.82
N LEU A 83 -8.63 -5.55 0.03
CA LEU A 83 -9.91 -6.25 0.22
C LEU A 83 -9.84 -7.73 -0.18
N GLY A 84 -9.11 -8.06 -1.25
CA GLY A 84 -9.12 -9.38 -1.88
C GLY A 84 -8.76 -10.52 -0.93
N TRP A 85 -7.64 -10.43 -0.22
CA TRP A 85 -7.22 -11.48 0.72
C TRP A 85 -8.18 -11.62 1.91
N LYS A 86 -8.77 -10.50 2.38
CA LYS A 86 -9.77 -10.50 3.47
C LYS A 86 -11.03 -11.24 3.04
N MET A 87 -11.50 -10.99 1.82
CA MET A 87 -12.63 -11.71 1.25
C MET A 87 -12.34 -13.19 1.09
N ILE A 88 -11.17 -13.57 0.58
CA ILE A 88 -10.76 -14.98 0.47
C ILE A 88 -10.77 -15.65 1.84
N ALA A 89 -10.17 -15.02 2.85
CA ALA A 89 -10.11 -15.57 4.20
C ALA A 89 -11.52 -15.78 4.81
N VAL A 90 -12.44 -14.82 4.64
CA VAL A 90 -13.82 -14.93 5.14
C VAL A 90 -14.63 -15.98 4.36
N LEU A 91 -14.58 -15.94 3.02
CA LEU A 91 -15.37 -16.84 2.17
C LEU A 91 -14.92 -18.30 2.28
N THR A 92 -13.65 -18.55 2.60
CA THR A 92 -13.11 -19.90 2.83
C THR A 92 -13.26 -20.38 4.28
N GLY A 93 -13.87 -19.56 5.15
CA GLY A 93 -14.07 -19.87 6.57
C GLY A 93 -12.78 -19.86 7.40
N ARG A 94 -11.73 -19.16 6.93
CA ARG A 94 -10.44 -19.01 7.63
C ARG A 94 -10.39 -17.79 8.55
N ALA A 95 -11.29 -16.82 8.38
CA ALA A 95 -11.38 -15.64 9.23
C ALA A 95 -12.83 -15.26 9.54
N ASP A 96 -13.04 -14.63 10.70
CA ASP A 96 -14.33 -14.09 11.09
C ASP A 96 -14.76 -12.96 10.13
N PRO A 97 -16.06 -12.86 9.75
CA PRO A 97 -16.52 -11.81 8.84
C PRO A 97 -16.28 -10.38 9.32
N SER A 98 -16.11 -10.16 10.63
CA SER A 98 -15.72 -8.86 11.19
C SER A 98 -14.37 -8.33 10.65
N LEU A 99 -13.52 -9.22 10.11
CA LEU A 99 -12.29 -8.84 9.40
C LEU A 99 -12.56 -7.80 8.30
N LEU A 100 -13.71 -7.87 7.62
CA LEU A 100 -14.06 -6.98 6.51
C LEU A 100 -14.22 -5.52 6.95
N HIS A 101 -14.48 -5.23 8.23
CA HIS A 101 -14.51 -3.86 8.74
C HIS A 101 -13.15 -3.16 8.63
N SER A 102 -12.05 -3.92 8.71
CA SER A 102 -10.71 -3.36 8.57
C SER A 102 -10.49 -2.73 7.20
N TYR A 103 -11.14 -3.23 6.14
CA TYR A 103 -11.02 -2.67 4.79
C TYR A 103 -11.44 -1.19 4.75
N SER A 104 -12.66 -0.89 5.21
CA SER A 104 -13.14 0.49 5.18
C SER A 104 -12.34 1.38 6.13
N ALA A 105 -11.90 0.87 7.29
CA ALA A 105 -11.10 1.66 8.24
C ALA A 105 -9.73 2.03 7.66
N GLU A 106 -9.00 1.05 7.14
CA GLU A 106 -7.66 1.21 6.58
C GLU A 106 -7.65 2.05 5.30
N ARG A 107 -8.54 1.72 4.35
CA ARG A 107 -8.49 2.32 3.00
C ARG A 107 -9.11 3.69 2.92
N ARG A 108 -10.15 3.98 3.72
CA ARG A 108 -10.67 5.36 3.85
C ARG A 108 -9.62 6.27 4.49
N ALA A 109 -8.90 5.81 5.51
CA ALA A 109 -7.84 6.60 6.13
C ALA A 109 -6.69 6.89 5.14
N ALA A 110 -6.25 5.87 4.39
CA ALA A 110 -5.25 6.05 3.34
C ALA A 110 -5.71 7.03 2.24
N ALA A 111 -6.95 6.88 1.74
CA ALA A 111 -7.53 7.78 0.74
C ALA A 111 -7.69 9.22 1.27
N LYS A 112 -8.05 9.39 2.55
CA LYS A 112 -8.11 10.71 3.18
C LYS A 112 -6.72 11.36 3.23
N GLY A 113 -5.69 10.62 3.66
CA GLY A 113 -4.32 11.11 3.66
C GLY A 113 -3.85 11.55 2.27
N LEU A 114 -4.31 10.85 1.22
CA LEU A 114 -4.05 11.22 -0.17
C LEU A 114 -4.74 12.53 -0.58
N VAL A 115 -6.01 12.71 -0.22
CA VAL A 115 -6.76 13.94 -0.52
C VAL A 115 -6.15 15.14 0.22
N ASP A 116 -5.79 14.97 1.49
CA ASP A 116 -5.17 16.02 2.30
C ASP A 116 -3.82 16.44 1.69
N PHE A 117 -3.01 15.46 1.26
CA PHE A 117 -1.75 15.71 0.58
C PHE A 117 -1.95 16.43 -0.76
N ASP A 118 -2.87 15.98 -1.61
CA ASP A 118 -3.07 16.58 -2.92
C ASP A 118 -3.57 18.03 -2.81
N HIS A 119 -4.38 18.34 -1.78
CA HIS A 119 -4.76 19.72 -1.47
C HIS A 119 -3.54 20.63 -1.22
N GLU A 120 -2.52 20.14 -0.51
CA GLU A 120 -1.28 20.87 -0.27
C GLU A 120 -0.47 21.00 -1.57
N TRP A 121 -0.29 19.89 -2.29
CA TRP A 121 0.46 19.85 -3.55
C TRP A 121 -0.13 20.75 -4.64
N ALA A 122 -1.47 20.76 -4.77
CA ALA A 122 -2.17 21.57 -5.76
C ALA A 122 -1.94 23.07 -5.58
N ARG A 123 -1.75 23.55 -4.34
CA ARG A 123 -1.41 24.94 -4.03
C ARG A 123 0.01 25.29 -4.46
N VAL A 124 0.96 24.39 -4.21
CA VAL A 124 2.38 24.60 -4.58
C VAL A 124 2.55 24.66 -6.10
N VAL A 125 1.91 23.75 -6.84
CA VAL A 125 2.00 23.71 -8.32
C VAL A 125 1.20 24.85 -8.97
N GLY A 126 0.14 25.32 -8.32
CA GLY A 126 -0.71 26.41 -8.82
C GLY A 126 -0.17 27.81 -8.54
N ALA A 127 0.85 27.95 -7.71
CA ALA A 127 1.47 29.24 -7.39
C ALA A 127 2.15 29.82 -8.63
N LYS A 128 1.98 31.14 -8.86
CA LYS A 128 2.73 31.85 -9.91
C LYS A 128 4.20 31.90 -9.50
N THR A 129 5.11 31.69 -10.45
CA THR A 129 6.58 31.62 -10.30
C THR A 129 7.25 32.89 -9.75
N HIS A 130 6.50 33.89 -9.28
CA HIS A 130 7.06 35.18 -8.89
C HIS A 130 7.49 35.27 -7.42
N ASP A 131 7.16 34.30 -6.59
CA ASP A 131 7.54 34.30 -5.18
C ASP A 131 8.47 33.13 -4.88
N ASP A 132 9.66 33.47 -4.38
CA ASP A 132 10.60 32.64 -3.62
C ASP A 132 11.55 31.71 -4.39
N VAL A 133 12.58 32.30 -4.99
CA VAL A 133 13.89 31.64 -5.13
C VAL A 133 14.61 31.71 -3.77
N ALA A 134 14.29 30.78 -2.87
CA ALA A 134 15.11 30.53 -1.68
C ALA A 134 16.09 29.38 -1.99
N GLY A 135 17.30 29.73 -2.44
CA GLY A 135 18.40 28.80 -2.71
C GLY A 135 18.54 28.32 -4.17
N ASP A 136 19.33 27.26 -4.39
CA ASP A 136 19.72 26.76 -5.73
C ASP A 136 18.61 25.99 -6.48
N MET A 137 17.53 25.59 -5.80
CA MET A 137 16.41 24.84 -6.39
C MET A 137 15.08 25.57 -6.20
N PRO A 138 14.22 25.67 -7.23
CA PRO A 138 12.87 26.20 -7.09
C PRO A 138 12.05 25.45 -6.03
N VAL A 139 11.19 26.15 -5.28
CA VAL A 139 10.32 25.57 -4.23
C VAL A 139 9.49 24.39 -4.74
N VAL A 140 9.01 24.46 -5.98
CA VAL A 140 8.27 23.36 -6.62
C VAL A 140 9.14 22.10 -6.78
N ALA A 141 10.43 22.25 -7.11
CA ALA A 141 11.36 21.14 -7.26
C ALA A 141 11.71 20.52 -5.91
N GLN A 142 11.98 21.35 -4.89
CA GLN A 142 12.23 20.87 -3.53
C GLN A 142 11.03 20.10 -2.97
N THR A 143 9.83 20.66 -3.16
CA THR A 143 8.57 20.03 -2.72
C THR A 143 8.31 18.74 -3.49
N PHE A 144 8.59 18.70 -4.80
CA PHE A 144 8.49 17.47 -5.60
C PHE A 144 9.40 16.36 -5.05
N VAL A 145 10.69 16.66 -4.82
CA VAL A 145 11.66 15.69 -4.28
C VAL A 145 11.24 15.17 -2.91
N ARG A 146 10.81 16.06 -2.01
CA ARG A 146 10.31 15.69 -0.68
C ARG A 146 9.10 14.75 -0.75
N ASN A 147 8.30 14.89 -1.80
CA ASN A 147 7.05 14.16 -1.99
C ASN A 147 7.17 12.89 -2.83
N LEU A 148 8.38 12.53 -3.31
CA LEU A 148 8.60 11.32 -4.09
C LEU A 148 8.04 10.04 -3.45
N PRO A 149 8.21 9.78 -2.13
CA PRO A 149 7.67 8.58 -1.51
C PRO A 149 6.15 8.46 -1.69
N PHE A 150 5.45 9.59 -1.66
CA PHE A 150 4.01 9.64 -1.84
C PHE A 150 3.61 9.31 -3.28
N THR A 151 4.27 9.92 -4.26
CA THR A 151 4.02 9.63 -5.69
C THR A 151 4.34 8.18 -6.05
N CYS A 152 5.26 7.54 -5.31
CA CYS A 152 5.58 6.14 -5.48
C CYS A 152 4.61 5.20 -4.72
N GLY A 153 3.60 5.72 -4.01
CA GLY A 153 2.65 4.93 -3.22
C GLY A 153 3.26 4.27 -1.99
N LEU A 154 4.39 4.78 -1.47
CA LEU A 154 5.17 4.16 -0.39
C LEU A 154 4.88 4.78 0.99
N THR A 155 3.89 5.66 1.09
CA THR A 155 3.58 6.42 2.32
C THR A 155 2.48 5.82 3.16
N ILE A 156 1.79 4.77 2.68
CA ILE A 156 0.72 4.13 3.43
C ILE A 156 1.30 3.48 4.68
N GLN A 157 0.81 3.91 5.83
CA GLN A 157 1.05 3.31 7.12
C GLN A 157 -0.30 3.17 7.84
N TYR A 158 -0.69 1.94 8.13
CA TYR A 158 -1.91 1.68 8.87
C TYR A 158 -1.74 1.98 10.37
N GLU A 159 -2.80 2.52 10.96
CA GLU A 159 -2.88 2.78 12.39
C GLU A 159 -3.00 1.46 13.18
N PRO A 160 -2.62 1.45 14.47
CA PRO A 160 -2.81 0.31 15.35
C PRO A 160 -4.26 -0.20 15.34
N SER A 161 -4.42 -1.51 15.17
CA SER A 161 -5.70 -2.19 15.04
C SER A 161 -5.57 -3.68 15.36
N ALA A 162 -6.62 -4.47 15.11
CA ALA A 162 -6.53 -5.93 15.25
C ALA A 162 -5.51 -6.58 14.30
N LEU A 163 -5.23 -5.96 13.14
CA LEU A 163 -4.27 -6.48 12.15
C LEU A 163 -2.89 -5.81 12.24
N THR A 164 -2.82 -4.60 12.81
CA THR A 164 -1.59 -3.81 12.89
C THR A 164 -1.22 -3.61 14.35
N GLY A 165 -0.15 -4.25 14.80
CA GLY A 165 0.32 -4.17 16.18
C GLY A 165 0.87 -2.79 16.56
N ALA A 166 1.08 -2.57 17.86
CA ALA A 166 1.85 -1.42 18.33
C ALA A 166 3.34 -1.58 18.01
N ALA A 167 4.05 -0.47 17.85
CA ALA A 167 5.49 -0.43 17.56
C ALA A 167 6.38 -0.79 18.77
N THR A 168 5.90 -1.61 19.72
CA THR A 168 6.55 -1.91 21.00
C THR A 168 7.96 -2.51 20.84
N HIS A 169 8.18 -3.29 19.78
CA HIS A 169 9.48 -3.93 19.48
C HIS A 169 10.06 -3.49 18.13
N GLN A 170 9.67 -2.32 17.62
CA GLN A 170 10.13 -1.80 16.32
C GLN A 170 11.66 -1.75 16.20
N ALA A 171 12.36 -1.54 17.32
CA ALA A 171 13.82 -1.48 17.37
C ALA A 171 14.51 -2.81 16.96
N LEU A 172 13.80 -3.95 17.00
CA LEU A 172 14.34 -5.22 16.51
C LEU A 172 14.50 -5.26 14.99
N ALA A 173 13.73 -4.44 14.28
CA ALA A 173 13.71 -4.41 12.82
C ALA A 173 13.38 -3.01 12.28
N PRO A 174 14.28 -2.02 12.45
CA PRO A 174 14.01 -0.61 12.14
C PRO A 174 13.79 -0.33 10.64
N GLY A 175 14.12 -1.27 9.75
CA GLY A 175 13.83 -1.17 8.31
C GLY A 175 12.42 -1.61 7.91
N PHE A 176 11.64 -2.16 8.85
CA PHE A 176 10.30 -2.69 8.62
C PHE A 176 9.29 -2.01 9.55
N ASP A 177 8.94 -0.76 9.23
CA ASP A 177 7.95 0.02 9.98
C ASP A 177 6.61 -0.72 10.08
N ILE A 178 6.12 -0.95 11.29
CA ILE A 178 4.83 -1.58 11.53
C ILE A 178 3.71 -0.74 10.88
N GLY A 179 2.82 -1.44 10.16
CA GLY A 179 1.72 -0.83 9.40
C GLY A 179 2.09 -0.37 8.00
N LYS A 180 3.38 -0.35 7.62
CA LYS A 180 3.80 -0.10 6.23
C LYS A 180 3.94 -1.39 5.44
N ARG A 181 4.05 -1.25 4.12
CA ARG A 181 4.43 -2.37 3.24
C ARG A 181 5.78 -2.96 3.64
N PHE A 182 5.96 -4.25 3.42
CA PHE A 182 7.27 -4.88 3.53
C PHE A 182 8.23 -4.30 2.48
N HIS A 183 9.39 -3.80 2.90
CA HIS A 183 10.40 -3.26 1.99
C HIS A 183 11.41 -4.35 1.63
N SER A 184 11.28 -4.89 0.42
CA SER A 184 12.20 -5.93 -0.05
C SER A 184 13.66 -5.50 0.06
N ALA A 185 14.51 -6.50 0.27
CA ALA A 185 15.96 -6.36 0.25
C ALA A 185 16.57 -7.58 -0.46
N PRO A 186 17.74 -7.42 -1.10
CA PRO A 186 18.44 -8.51 -1.73
C PRO A 186 18.95 -9.52 -0.69
N VAL A 187 18.73 -10.80 -0.98
CA VAL A 187 19.17 -11.96 -0.20
C VAL A 187 19.73 -13.05 -1.12
N ILE A 188 20.40 -14.04 -0.54
CA ILE A 188 20.86 -15.23 -1.24
C ILE A 188 20.10 -16.44 -0.71
N ARG A 189 19.41 -17.16 -1.59
CA ARG A 189 18.71 -18.38 -1.20
C ARG A 189 19.71 -19.50 -0.95
N LEU A 190 19.62 -20.13 0.23
CA LEU A 190 20.60 -21.13 0.66
C LEU A 190 20.61 -22.39 -0.22
N ALA A 191 19.44 -22.84 -0.71
CA ALA A 191 19.32 -24.10 -1.45
C ALA A 191 20.12 -24.14 -2.77
N ASP A 192 20.33 -22.99 -3.41
CA ASP A 192 20.93 -22.89 -4.75
C ASP A 192 21.83 -21.67 -4.96
N ALA A 193 22.17 -20.95 -3.89
CA ALA A 193 22.96 -19.72 -3.91
C ALA A 193 22.42 -18.62 -4.85
N LYS A 194 21.12 -18.64 -5.17
CA LYS A 194 20.50 -17.67 -6.08
C LYS A 194 20.34 -16.30 -5.40
N PRO A 195 20.91 -15.21 -5.98
CA PRO A 195 20.56 -13.85 -5.56
C PRO A 195 19.12 -13.53 -5.94
N MET A 196 18.35 -13.01 -4.98
CA MET A 196 16.95 -12.65 -5.18
C MET A 196 16.49 -11.56 -4.20
N GLU A 197 15.33 -10.98 -4.46
CA GLU A 197 14.66 -10.04 -3.56
C GLU A 197 13.79 -10.81 -2.56
N LEU A 198 13.99 -10.59 -1.26
CA LEU A 198 13.26 -11.29 -0.19
C LEU A 198 11.74 -11.07 -0.29
N GLY A 199 11.32 -9.84 -0.60
CA GLY A 199 9.92 -9.47 -0.74
C GLY A 199 9.22 -10.16 -1.92
N HIS A 200 9.96 -10.71 -2.89
CA HIS A 200 9.36 -11.48 -3.99
C HIS A 200 8.86 -12.86 -3.55
N THR A 201 9.13 -13.28 -2.30
CA THR A 201 8.49 -14.45 -1.69
C THR A 201 7.04 -14.18 -1.25
N VAL A 202 6.65 -12.90 -1.18
CA VAL A 202 5.28 -12.48 -0.88
C VAL A 202 4.48 -12.45 -2.18
N GLU A 203 3.88 -13.59 -2.52
CA GLU A 203 2.99 -13.71 -3.69
C GLU A 203 1.55 -13.28 -3.37
N ALA A 204 0.77 -12.99 -4.39
CA ALA A 204 -0.65 -12.66 -4.28
C ALA A 204 -1.54 -13.92 -4.12
N ASP A 205 -1.19 -14.76 -3.14
CA ASP A 205 -1.80 -16.08 -2.90
C ASP A 205 -2.68 -16.14 -1.64
N GLY A 206 -2.80 -15.02 -0.92
CA GLY A 206 -3.62 -14.90 0.29
C GLY A 206 -2.99 -15.48 1.55
N ARG A 207 -1.75 -15.98 1.50
CA ARG A 207 -1.04 -16.49 2.68
C ARG A 207 -0.41 -15.37 3.50
N TRP A 208 -0.30 -15.58 4.80
CA TRP A 208 0.48 -14.73 5.70
C TRP A 208 1.95 -15.12 5.64
N ARG A 209 2.86 -14.14 5.80
CA ARG A 209 4.29 -14.40 5.86
C ARG A 209 4.83 -14.18 7.26
N LEU A 210 5.67 -15.09 7.71
CA LEU A 210 6.46 -14.95 8.93
C LEU A 210 7.93 -14.94 8.54
N PHE A 211 8.55 -13.76 8.56
CA PHE A 211 9.99 -13.61 8.31
C PHE A 211 10.76 -13.74 9.63
N ALA A 212 11.59 -14.76 9.76
CA ALA A 212 12.42 -15.03 10.92
C ALA A 212 13.88 -14.61 10.67
N PHE A 213 14.26 -13.44 11.18
CA PHE A 213 15.65 -13.00 11.13
C PHE A 213 16.44 -13.61 12.28
N ALA A 214 17.34 -14.53 11.95
CA ALA A 214 18.18 -15.22 12.92
C ALA A 214 19.12 -14.24 13.67
N PRO A 215 19.32 -14.39 14.99
CA PRO A 215 20.30 -13.59 15.70
C PRO A 215 21.73 -13.92 15.24
N GLU A 216 22.65 -13.00 15.45
CA GLU A 216 24.06 -13.20 15.09
C GLU A 216 24.62 -14.49 15.71
N GLY A 217 25.25 -15.32 14.88
CA GLY A 217 25.83 -16.60 15.30
C GLY A 217 24.85 -17.77 15.37
N ASP A 218 23.54 -17.57 15.14
CA ASP A 218 22.60 -18.68 14.99
C ASP A 218 22.81 -19.36 13.63
N THR A 219 23.00 -20.67 13.67
CA THR A 219 23.28 -21.52 12.50
C THR A 219 22.08 -22.39 12.12
N GLY A 220 20.96 -22.26 12.82
CA GLY A 220 19.80 -23.15 12.68
C GLY A 220 20.01 -24.54 13.28
N ALA A 221 21.07 -24.74 14.07
CA ALA A 221 21.32 -25.99 14.76
C ALA A 221 20.32 -26.23 15.90
N THR A 222 20.11 -27.51 16.26
CA THR A 222 19.20 -27.90 17.35
C THR A 222 19.50 -27.14 18.64
N GLY A 223 18.46 -26.56 19.23
CA GLY A 223 18.55 -25.72 20.42
C GLY A 223 18.87 -24.26 20.14
N GLY A 224 19.11 -23.85 18.89
CA GLY A 224 19.25 -22.45 18.46
C GLY A 224 17.95 -21.63 18.58
N ALA A 225 17.99 -20.32 18.36
CA ALA A 225 16.80 -19.48 18.47
C ALA A 225 15.81 -19.75 17.34
N VAL A 226 16.30 -19.88 16.11
CA VAL A 226 15.48 -20.25 14.94
C VAL A 226 14.93 -21.67 15.10
N ASP A 227 15.74 -22.64 15.53
CA ASP A 227 15.31 -24.02 15.76
C ASP A 227 14.18 -24.10 16.81
N ARG A 228 14.29 -23.36 17.92
CA ARG A 228 13.22 -23.29 18.93
C ARG A 228 11.94 -22.66 18.37
N LEU A 229 12.04 -21.62 17.55
CA LEU A 229 10.88 -21.03 16.88
C LEU A 229 10.23 -22.03 15.93
N CYS A 230 11.01 -22.70 15.07
CA CYS A 230 10.50 -23.70 14.15
C CYS A 230 9.87 -24.89 14.90
N THR A 231 10.51 -25.38 15.96
CA THR A 231 9.97 -26.45 16.82
C THR A 231 8.63 -26.04 17.43
N PHE A 232 8.52 -24.81 17.93
CA PHE A 232 7.24 -24.27 18.41
C PHE A 232 6.20 -24.25 17.29
N LEU A 233 6.53 -23.68 16.13
CA LEU A 233 5.60 -23.54 15.01
C LEU A 233 5.11 -24.90 14.48
N GLU A 234 5.98 -25.91 14.45
CA GLU A 234 5.67 -27.25 13.93
C GLU A 234 4.89 -28.12 14.92
N SER A 235 5.25 -28.08 16.21
CA SER A 235 4.81 -29.11 17.17
C SER A 235 3.89 -28.60 18.28
N ASP A 236 3.97 -27.33 18.67
CA ASP A 236 3.22 -26.82 19.82
C ASP A 236 1.72 -26.63 19.47
N PRO A 237 0.77 -27.16 20.26
CA PRO A 237 -0.66 -26.94 20.02
C PRO A 237 -1.10 -25.47 20.01
N ALA A 238 -0.34 -24.56 20.65
CA ALA A 238 -0.58 -23.13 20.63
C ALA A 238 0.01 -22.42 19.39
N SER A 239 0.72 -23.15 18.52
CA SER A 239 1.24 -22.59 17.27
C SER A 239 0.12 -22.11 16.35
N PRO A 240 0.20 -20.89 15.79
CA PRO A 240 -0.76 -20.43 14.80
C PRO A 240 -0.70 -21.25 13.49
N VAL A 241 0.45 -21.83 13.15
CA VAL A 241 0.58 -22.72 11.98
C VAL A 241 -0.28 -23.97 12.20
N ARG A 242 -0.16 -24.61 13.37
CA ARG A 242 -0.99 -25.79 13.69
C ARG A 242 -2.46 -25.47 13.89
N ALA A 243 -2.77 -24.34 14.51
CA ALA A 243 -4.14 -23.95 14.82
C ALA A 243 -4.95 -23.57 13.58
N HIS A 244 -4.30 -23.07 12.51
CA HIS A 244 -4.98 -22.50 11.34
C HIS A 244 -4.75 -23.25 10.03
N THR A 245 -3.78 -24.17 9.96
CA THR A 245 -3.59 -25.08 8.82
C THR A 245 -4.47 -26.33 8.99
N ARG A 246 -5.22 -26.71 7.95
CA ARG A 246 -6.08 -27.91 7.99
C ARG A 246 -5.21 -29.16 7.84
N ALA A 247 -5.70 -30.30 8.32
CA ALA A 247 -4.92 -31.54 8.34
C ALA A 247 -4.43 -32.02 6.96
N ASP A 248 -5.17 -31.71 5.89
CA ASP A 248 -4.86 -32.10 4.52
C ASP A 248 -4.18 -30.98 3.70
N ASP A 249 -3.99 -29.80 4.29
CA ASP A 249 -3.32 -28.67 3.63
C ASP A 249 -1.79 -28.81 3.77
N ASP A 250 -1.03 -28.25 2.82
CA ASP A 250 0.42 -28.12 2.97
C ASP A 250 0.76 -27.30 4.25
N PRO A 251 1.86 -27.59 4.95
CA PRO A 251 2.22 -26.89 6.19
C PRO A 251 2.32 -25.36 6.04
N ASP A 252 2.67 -24.87 4.85
CA ASP A 252 2.82 -23.46 4.50
C ASP A 252 1.60 -22.90 3.73
N ALA A 253 0.47 -23.61 3.68
CA ALA A 253 -0.72 -23.19 2.92
C ALA A 253 -1.43 -21.95 3.47
N VAL A 254 -1.13 -21.55 4.72
CA VAL A 254 -1.74 -20.39 5.39
C VAL A 254 -0.70 -19.41 5.88
N ILE A 255 0.34 -19.92 6.55
CA ILE A 255 1.44 -19.14 7.10
C ILE A 255 2.73 -19.68 6.47
N ASP A 256 3.30 -18.91 5.56
CA ASP A 256 4.54 -19.22 4.88
C ASP A 256 5.72 -18.60 5.64
N VAL A 257 6.53 -19.47 6.25
CA VAL A 257 7.66 -19.11 7.12
C VAL A 257 8.93 -18.97 6.27
N ARG A 258 9.64 -17.85 6.44
CA ARG A 258 10.80 -17.45 5.64
C ARG A 258 12.00 -17.09 6.51
#